data_AF-A0A957VPH7-F1
#
_entry.id   AF-A0A957VPH7-F1
#
_cell.length_a   1.000
_cell.length_b   1.000
_cell.length_c   1.000
_cell.angle_alpha   90.00
_cell.angle_beta   90.00
_cell.angle_gamma   90.00
#
_symmetry.space_group_name_H-M   'P 1'
#
loop_
_entity.id
_entity.type
_entity.pdbx_description
1 polymer ?
#
loop_
_entity_poly.entity_id
_entity_poly.type
_entity_poly.pdbx_seq_one_letter_code
_entity_poly.pdbx_strand_id
1 'polypeptide(L)'
;SFGVTRIIEDPDKDLAIYFDYEVETGMDDRMAELVEGHFLNALPEKPYPQFYVSDVYRFLYASHLAERDIPRPPWLMQVAEAAD
;
A
#
# COMPACT_ATOMS: atom_id res chain seq x y z
N SER A 1 -7.65 -11.92 6.75
CA SER A 1 -6.70 -13.00 6.41
C SER A 1 -6.41 -12.88 4.93
N PHE A 2 -5.15 -12.87 4.51
CA PHE A 2 -4.75 -12.67 3.11
C PHE A 2 -4.73 -13.96 2.27
N GLY A 3 -5.24 -15.07 2.80
CA GLY A 3 -5.43 -16.32 2.03
C GLY A 3 -4.15 -17.05 1.63
N VAL A 4 -3.01 -16.72 2.22
CA VAL A 4 -1.73 -17.43 2.00
C VAL A 4 -1.86 -18.88 2.47
N THR A 5 -1.65 -19.83 1.57
CA THR A 5 -1.75 -21.27 1.83
C THR A 5 -0.39 -21.90 2.12
N ARG A 6 0.66 -21.40 1.49
CA ARG A 6 2.00 -21.98 1.60
C ARG A 6 3.08 -20.94 1.37
N ILE A 7 4.10 -20.96 2.22
CA ILE A 7 5.36 -20.25 1.99
C ILE A 7 6.34 -21.25 1.36
N ILE A 8 7.02 -20.83 0.30
CA ILE A 8 8.04 -21.61 -0.41
C ILE A 8 9.39 -21.16 0.16
N GLU A 9 9.95 -21.99 1.03
CA GLU A 9 11.28 -21.74 1.61
C GLU A 9 12.36 -22.18 0.61
N ASP A 10 13.22 -21.23 0.25
CA ASP A 10 14.44 -21.49 -0.52
C ASP A 10 15.63 -21.53 0.46
N PRO A 11 16.23 -22.71 0.71
CA PRO A 11 17.32 -22.85 1.67
C PRO A 11 18.60 -22.08 1.27
N ASP A 12 18.71 -21.63 0.02
CA ASP A 12 19.83 -20.79 -0.43
C ASP A 12 19.58 -19.28 -0.18
N LYS A 13 18.35 -18.88 0.20
CA LYS A 13 17.98 -17.49 0.55
C LYS A 13 18.02 -17.27 2.08
N ASP A 14 19.23 -17.07 2.62
CA ASP A 14 19.46 -16.91 4.08
C ASP A 14 18.99 -15.55 4.66
N LEU A 15 18.61 -14.60 3.80
CA LEU A 15 18.13 -13.24 4.16
C LEU A 15 16.91 -12.84 3.34
N ALA A 16 15.83 -13.61 3.43
CA ALA A 16 14.59 -13.30 2.74
C ALA A 16 13.73 -12.31 3.56
N ILE A 17 13.79 -11.02 3.22
CA ILE A 17 12.69 -10.08 3.51
C ILE A 17 11.47 -10.41 2.61
N TYR A 18 11.70 -11.18 1.53
CA TYR A 18 10.71 -11.60 0.53
C TYR A 18 10.67 -13.12 0.43
N PHE A 19 9.48 -13.70 0.60
CA PHE A 19 9.25 -15.13 0.46
C PHE A 19 8.35 -15.37 -0.73
N ASP A 20 8.64 -16.42 -1.50
CA ASP A 20 7.73 -16.92 -2.52
C ASP A 20 6.54 -17.60 -1.81
N TYR A 21 5.31 -17.36 -2.26
CA TYR A 21 4.10 -17.87 -1.58
C TYR A 21 2.97 -18.23 -2.54
N GLU A 22 2.11 -19.14 -2.10
CA GLU A 22 0.87 -19.52 -2.77
C GLU A 22 -0.33 -18.96 -1.99
N VAL A 23 -1.40 -18.59 -2.71
CA VAL A 23 -2.65 -18.09 -2.13
C VAL A 23 -3.86 -18.89 -2.62
N GLU A 24 -4.79 -19.18 -1.71
CA GLU A 24 -6.12 -19.71 -2.06
C GLU A 24 -7.05 -18.59 -2.55
N THR A 25 -6.92 -17.43 -1.92
CA THR A 25 -7.72 -16.22 -2.20
C THR A 25 -6.88 -14.98 -1.94
N GLY A 26 -7.11 -13.89 -2.68
CA GLY A 26 -6.34 -12.65 -2.54
C GLY A 26 -5.43 -12.38 -3.72
N MET A 27 -4.29 -11.73 -3.48
CA MET A 27 -3.31 -11.37 -4.51
C MET A 27 -2.11 -12.30 -4.41
N ASP A 28 -1.71 -12.86 -5.54
CA ASP A 28 -0.39 -13.49 -5.68
C ASP A 28 0.68 -12.42 -5.85
N ASP A 29 1.95 -12.83 -5.83
CA ASP A 29 3.09 -11.93 -5.89
C ASP A 29 3.08 -11.05 -7.15
N ARG A 30 2.78 -11.64 -8.30
CA ARG A 30 2.69 -10.93 -9.59
C ARG A 30 1.57 -9.88 -9.57
N MET A 31 0.40 -10.19 -9.01
CA MET A 31 -0.69 -9.23 -8.89
C MET A 31 -0.33 -8.12 -7.90
N ALA A 32 0.35 -8.45 -6.80
CA ALA A 32 0.83 -7.47 -5.82
C ALA A 32 1.80 -6.47 -6.46
N GLU A 33 2.79 -6.94 -7.23
CA GLU A 33 3.73 -6.09 -7.99
C GLU A 33 2.99 -5.18 -8.99
N LEU A 34 1.99 -5.71 -9.71
CA LEU A 34 1.21 -4.91 -10.64
C LEU A 34 0.42 -3.81 -9.94
N VAL A 35 -0.22 -4.13 -8.81
CA VAL A 35 -0.98 -3.16 -8.01
C VAL A 35 -0.06 -2.10 -7.43
N GLU A 36 1.10 -2.50 -6.89
CA GLU A 36 2.12 -1.56 -6.41
C GLU A 36 2.59 -0.63 -7.53
N GLY A 37 2.96 -1.18 -8.69
CA GLY A 37 3.42 -0.39 -9.83
C GLY A 37 2.37 0.62 -10.29
N HIS A 38 1.11 0.20 -10.41
CA HIS A 38 0.02 1.11 -10.75
C HIS A 38 -0.22 2.16 -9.67
N PHE A 39 -0.13 1.78 -8.39
CA PHE A 39 -0.28 2.71 -7.27
C PHE A 39 0.80 3.79 -7.31
N LEU A 40 2.08 3.40 -7.44
CA LEU A 40 3.20 4.33 -7.52
C LEU A 40 3.09 5.26 -8.72
N ASN A 41 2.66 4.75 -9.88
CA ASN A 41 2.43 5.56 -11.08
C ASN A 41 1.24 6.52 -10.96
N ALA A 42 0.28 6.23 -10.08
CA ALA A 42 -0.87 7.11 -9.83
C ALA A 42 -0.58 8.18 -8.76
N LEU A 43 0.54 8.05 -8.02
CA LEU A 43 0.91 9.06 -7.05
C LEU A 43 1.34 10.36 -7.76
N PRO A 44 0.94 11.52 -7.25
CA PRO A 44 1.39 12.79 -7.79
C PRO A 44 2.90 12.94 -7.59
N GLU A 45 3.60 13.49 -8.58
CA GLU A 45 5.00 13.87 -8.43
C GLU A 45 5.12 14.96 -7.36
N LYS A 46 5.96 14.72 -6.35
CA LYS A 46 6.22 15.68 -5.27
C LYS A 46 7.63 16.26 -5.43
N PRO A 47 7.78 17.60 -5.54
CA PRO A 47 9.10 18.23 -5.73
C PRO A 47 10.10 17.95 -4.60
N TYR A 48 9.60 17.66 -3.39
CA TYR A 48 10.40 17.45 -2.18
C TYR A 48 9.85 16.30 -1.32
N PRO A 49 9.97 15.03 -1.75
CA PRO A 49 9.31 13.88 -1.14
C PRO A 49 9.63 13.70 0.35
N GLN A 50 10.83 14.10 0.80
CA GLN A 50 11.27 14.03 2.19
C GLN A 50 10.37 14.79 3.19
N PHE A 51 9.60 15.77 2.72
CA PHE A 51 8.68 16.54 3.59
C PHE A 51 7.31 15.86 3.78
N TYR A 52 7.04 14.80 3.01
CA TYR A 52 5.73 14.13 2.98
C TYR A 52 5.73 12.78 3.70
N VAL A 53 6.70 12.52 4.57
CA VAL A 53 6.71 11.32 5.43
C VAL A 53 5.41 11.21 6.25
N SER A 54 4.83 12.35 6.64
CA SER A 54 3.55 12.38 7.35
C SER A 54 2.37 11.84 6.53
N ASP A 55 2.46 11.82 5.20
CA ASP A 55 1.39 11.31 4.33
C ASP A 55 1.24 9.79 4.45
N VAL A 56 2.31 9.07 4.79
CA VAL A 56 2.22 7.63 5.10
C VAL A 56 1.29 7.41 6.30
N TYR A 57 1.46 8.19 7.36
CA TYR A 57 0.59 8.12 8.54
C TYR A 57 -0.84 8.56 8.23
N ARG A 58 -1.02 9.60 7.39
CA ARG A 58 -2.36 10.02 6.93
C ARG A 58 -3.05 8.92 6.14
N PHE A 59 -2.33 8.26 5.23
CA PHE A 59 -2.85 7.14 4.44
C PHE A 59 -3.26 5.96 5.33
N LEU A 60 -2.37 5.52 6.24
CA LEU A 60 -2.67 4.43 7.17
C LEU A 60 -3.89 4.75 8.05
N TYR A 61 -3.98 5.99 8.53
CA TYR A 61 -5.13 6.44 9.31
C TYR A 61 -6.41 6.48 8.46
N ALA A 62 -6.35 6.93 7.21
CA ALA A 62 -7.49 6.91 6.29
C ALA A 62 -7.99 5.49 6.03
N SER A 63 -7.08 4.54 5.81
CA SER A 63 -7.42 3.12 5.64
C SER A 63 -8.08 2.54 6.89
N HIS A 64 -7.53 2.84 8.07
CA HIS A 64 -8.10 2.43 9.35
C HIS A 64 -9.53 2.92 9.58
N LEU A 65 -9.81 4.18 9.19
CA LEU A 65 -11.16 4.76 9.25
C LEU A 65 -12.10 4.09 8.25
N ALA A 66 -11.64 3.82 7.02
CA ALA A 66 -12.42 3.16 5.98
C ALA A 66 -12.83 1.73 6.36
N GLU A 67 -11.92 0.96 6.95
CA GLU A 67 -12.22 -0.39 7.47
C GLU A 67 -13.31 -0.41 8.54
N ARG A 68 -13.46 0.70 9.28
CA ARG A 68 -14.41 0.84 10.38
C ARG A 68 -15.67 1.61 9.99
N ASP A 69 -15.79 1.98 8.71
CA ASP A 69 -16.87 2.81 8.18
C ASP A 69 -17.02 4.15 8.93
N ILE A 70 -15.90 4.70 9.42
CA ILE A 70 -15.88 5.99 10.14
C ILE A 70 -15.66 7.11 9.11
N PRO A 71 -16.48 8.17 9.12
CA PRO A 71 -16.29 9.32 8.24
C PRO A 71 -14.89 9.93 8.39
N ARG A 72 -14.26 10.23 7.26
CA ARG A 72 -12.93 10.87 7.23
C ARG A 72 -13.03 12.31 7.74
N PRO A 73 -12.17 12.74 8.68
CA PRO A 73 -12.23 14.09 9.20
C PRO A 73 -11.80 15.11 8.11
N PRO A 74 -12.29 16.37 8.17
CA PRO A 74 -12.07 17.35 7.11
C PRO A 74 -10.60 17.64 6.78
N TRP A 75 -9.70 17.59 7.77
CA TRP A 75 -8.26 17.82 7.56
C TRP A 75 -7.57 16.67 6.81
N LEU A 76 -8.21 15.50 6.69
CA LEU A 76 -7.70 14.35 5.95
C LEU A 76 -8.12 14.41 4.46
N MET A 77 -9.19 15.15 4.14
CA MET A 77 -9.57 15.47 2.77
C MET A 77 -8.90 16.79 2.39
N GLN A 78 -7.68 16.75 1.86
CA GLN A 78 -7.21 17.90 1.09
C GLN A 78 -7.99 17.92 -0.23
N VAL A 79 -8.89 18.90 -0.35
CA VAL A 79 -9.45 19.34 -1.62
C VAL A 79 -8.24 19.71 -2.47
N ALA A 80 -8.05 19.03 -3.59
CA ALA A 80 -7.14 19.50 -4.62
C ALA A 80 -7.53 20.95 -4.92
N GLU A 81 -6.64 21.90 -4.62
CA GLU A 81 -6.77 23.25 -5.15
C GLU A 81 -6.94 23.08 -6.66
N ALA A 82 -8.12 23.44 -7.15
CA ALA A 82 -8.36 23.55 -8.57
C ALA A 82 -7.30 24.51 -9.11
N ALA A 83 -6.41 23.98 -9.94
CA ALA A 83 -5.53 24.82 -10.74
C ALA A 83 -6.42 25.74 -11.59
N ASP A 84 -6.12 27.04 -11.54
CA ASP A 84 -6.78 28.14 -12.28
C ASP A 84 -7.05 27.84 -13.76
#